data_AF-A0A3N9MV16-F1
#
_entry.id   AF-A0A3N9MV16-F1
#
_cell.length_a   1.000
_cell.length_b   1.000
_cell.length_c   1.000
_cell.angle_alpha   90.00
_cell.angle_beta   90.00
_cell.angle_gamma   90.00
#
_symmetry.space_group_name_H-M   'P 1'
#
loop_
_entity.id
_entity.type
_entity.pdbx_description
1 polymer ?
#
loop_
_entity_poly.entity_id
_entity_poly.type
_entity_poly.pdbx_seq_one_letter_code
_entity_poly.pdbx_strand_id
1 'polypeptide(L)'
;MDLEKQPSPTPAGSSSWPNGQHAGDLLLFTVAAMGGGGIYDMYTMNPNGSNLLNITPIDWPSEFLCSHGIFSNDDLKIYFVGEWWE
;
A
#
# COMPACT_ATOMS: atom_id res chain seq x y z
N MET A 1 -11.01 30.84 -2.00
CA MET A 1 -10.93 29.39 -2.23
C MET A 1 -10.25 28.86 -1.00
N ASP A 2 -11.04 28.55 0.01
CA ASP A 2 -10.55 28.30 1.36
C ASP A 2 -10.09 26.86 1.49
N LEU A 3 -8.82 26.68 1.85
CA LEU A 3 -8.24 25.39 2.18
C LEU A 3 -8.61 25.07 3.63
N GLU A 4 -9.68 24.33 3.84
CA GLU A 4 -9.96 23.77 5.16
C GLU A 4 -8.92 22.69 5.50
N LYS A 5 -8.13 22.95 6.53
CA LYS A 5 -7.24 21.97 7.15
C LYS A 5 -8.10 20.87 7.78
N GLN A 6 -8.03 19.67 7.22
CA GLN A 6 -8.72 18.49 7.76
C GLN A 6 -8.29 18.29 9.24
N PRO A 7 -9.23 18.00 10.16
CA PRO A 7 -8.90 17.80 11.56
C PRO A 7 -8.00 16.57 11.72
N SER A 8 -7.01 16.68 12.60
CA SER A 8 -6.06 15.60 12.90
C SER A 8 -6.81 14.38 13.45
N PRO A 9 -6.66 13.18 12.87
CA PRO A 9 -7.24 12.00 13.46
C PRO A 9 -6.56 11.71 14.80
N THR A 10 -7.39 11.56 15.83
CA THR A 10 -7.01 11.11 17.18
C THR A 10 -6.24 9.78 17.08
N PRO A 11 -5.14 9.57 17.82
CA PRO A 11 -4.28 8.43 17.61
C PRO A 11 -4.90 7.16 18.20
N ALA A 12 -5.54 6.36 17.36
CA ALA A 12 -5.75 4.94 17.64
C ALA A 12 -4.47 4.20 17.22
N GLY A 13 -3.60 3.92 18.19
CA GLY A 13 -2.53 2.92 18.06
C GLY A 13 -1.34 3.32 17.18
N SER A 14 -0.28 3.84 17.80
CA SER A 14 1.05 3.85 17.18
C SER A 14 1.63 2.43 17.12
N SER A 15 1.90 1.90 15.92
CA SER A 15 3.07 1.02 15.71
C SER A 15 3.57 1.05 14.27
N SER A 16 4.66 1.80 14.10
CA SER A 16 5.76 1.66 13.12
C SER A 16 5.54 0.88 11.81
N TRP A 17 5.76 1.57 10.68
CA TRP A 17 6.22 0.98 9.41
C TRP A 17 7.37 -0.03 9.65
N PRO A 18 7.48 -1.17 8.91
CA PRO A 18 7.31 -1.26 7.45
C PRO A 18 6.21 -2.24 7.01
N ASN A 19 5.40 -1.83 6.03
CA ASN A 19 4.53 -2.66 5.17
C ASN A 19 3.38 -3.45 5.83
N GLY A 20 2.82 -2.97 6.94
CA GLY A 20 1.55 -3.47 7.47
C GLY A 20 0.55 -2.34 7.63
N GLN A 21 -0.23 -2.07 6.58
CA GLN A 21 -1.46 -1.27 6.69
C GLN A 21 -2.62 -2.29 6.76
N HIS A 22 -3.51 -2.16 7.74
CA HIS A 22 -4.58 -3.12 7.99
C HIS A 22 -5.91 -2.40 7.82
N ALA A 23 -6.73 -2.93 6.92
CA ALA A 23 -8.13 -2.57 6.74
C ALA A 23 -8.97 -3.72 7.31
N GLY A 24 -9.41 -3.61 8.56
CA GLY A 24 -10.06 -4.72 9.28
C GLY A 24 -9.29 -6.05 9.19
N ASP A 25 -9.73 -6.94 8.29
CA ASP A 25 -9.28 -8.32 8.06
C ASP A 25 -8.27 -8.50 6.91
N LEU A 26 -7.75 -7.46 6.28
CA LEU A 26 -6.77 -7.61 5.19
C LEU A 26 -5.41 -7.03 5.55
N LEU A 27 -4.37 -7.79 5.22
CA LEU A 27 -2.99 -7.34 5.21
C LEU A 27 -2.63 -6.87 3.82
N LEU A 28 -2.04 -5.68 3.71
CA LEU A 28 -1.40 -5.17 2.50
C LEU A 28 0.10 -5.10 2.72
N PHE A 29 0.88 -5.73 1.84
CA PHE A 29 2.32 -5.77 1.93
C PHE A 29 3.00 -5.70 0.57
N THR A 30 4.24 -5.24 0.59
CA THR A 30 5.09 -5.10 -0.60
C THR A 30 6.12 -6.21 -0.64
N VAL A 31 6.25 -6.85 -1.80
CA VAL A 31 7.35 -7.76 -2.13
C VAL A 31 8.32 -7.01 -3.04
N ALA A 32 9.52 -6.74 -2.54
CA ALA A 32 10.59 -6.13 -3.29
C ALA A 32 11.58 -7.19 -3.80
N ALA A 33 12.30 -6.87 -4.88
CA ALA A 33 13.44 -7.64 -5.39
C ALA A 33 13.12 -9.04 -5.95
N MET A 34 12.00 -9.20 -6.65
CA MET A 34 11.82 -10.38 -7.51
C MET A 34 12.78 -10.30 -8.70
N GLY A 35 13.66 -11.31 -8.84
CA GLY A 35 14.59 -11.42 -9.97
C GLY A 35 15.71 -10.36 -10.02
N GLY A 36 15.95 -9.61 -8.93
CA GLY A 36 17.00 -8.58 -8.86
C GLY A 36 16.66 -7.24 -9.51
N GLY A 37 15.45 -7.07 -10.04
CA GLY A 37 14.91 -5.77 -10.45
C GLY A 37 14.29 -5.02 -9.26
N GLY A 38 14.28 -3.70 -9.30
CA GLY A 38 13.59 -2.84 -8.32
C GLY A 38 12.06 -2.92 -8.40
N ILE A 39 11.52 -4.02 -8.90
CA ILE A 39 10.08 -4.20 -9.08
C ILE A 39 9.48 -4.50 -7.71
N TYR A 40 8.52 -3.68 -7.34
CA TYR A 40 7.73 -3.82 -6.13
C TYR A 40 6.37 -4.36 -6.51
N ASP A 41 6.07 -5.58 -6.07
CA ASP A 41 4.72 -6.12 -6.18
C ASP A 41 3.94 -5.89 -4.89
N MET A 42 2.69 -5.48 -5.04
CA MET A 42 1.77 -5.24 -3.94
C MET A 42 0.81 -6.40 -3.79
N TYR A 43 0.69 -6.93 -2.58
CA TYR A 43 -0.17 -8.07 -2.28
C TYR A 43 -1.14 -7.77 -1.17
N THR A 44 -2.32 -8.37 -1.27
CA THR A 44 -3.27 -8.46 -0.16
C THR A 44 -3.49 -9.90 0.27
N MET A 45 -3.73 -10.14 1.55
CA MET A 45 -4.16 -11.45 2.06
C MET A 45 -4.99 -11.32 3.35
N ASN A 46 -5.75 -12.36 3.69
CA ASN A 46 -6.34 -12.48 5.02
C ASN A 46 -5.24 -12.68 6.08
N PRO A 47 -5.48 -12.40 7.38
CA PRO A 47 -4.44 -12.43 8.40
C PRO A 47 -4.00 -13.86 8.74
N ASN A 48 -4.83 -14.86 8.38
CA ASN A 48 -4.50 -16.29 8.46
C ASN A 48 -3.68 -16.80 7.27
N GLY A 49 -3.28 -15.93 6.34
CA GLY A 49 -2.47 -16.26 5.15
C GLY A 49 -3.26 -16.81 3.96
N SER A 50 -4.58 -16.94 4.05
CA SER A 50 -5.43 -17.33 2.90
C SER A 50 -5.74 -16.13 2.00
N ASN A 51 -6.23 -16.40 0.79
CA ASN A 51 -6.63 -15.39 -0.20
C ASN A 51 -5.51 -14.41 -0.60
N LEU A 52 -4.29 -14.93 -0.80
CA LEU A 52 -3.19 -14.14 -1.35
C LEU A 52 -3.53 -13.68 -2.78
N LEU A 53 -3.48 -12.38 -3.01
CA LEU A 53 -3.77 -11.75 -4.30
C LEU A 53 -2.71 -10.71 -4.64
N ASN A 54 -2.13 -10.79 -5.84
CA ASN A 54 -1.31 -9.70 -6.39
C ASN A 54 -2.26 -8.61 -6.91
N ILE A 55 -2.10 -7.39 -6.41
CA ILE A 55 -2.89 -6.22 -6.81
C ILE A 55 -2.06 -5.20 -7.61
N THR A 56 -0.80 -5.50 -7.93
CA THR A 56 0.01 -4.71 -8.85
C THR A 56 -0.64 -4.69 -10.24
N PRO A 57 -0.96 -3.51 -10.80
CA PRO A 57 -1.42 -3.41 -12.18
C PRO A 57 -0.35 -3.91 -13.15
N ILE A 58 -0.76 -4.77 -14.09
CA ILE A 58 0.15 -5.36 -15.09
C ILE A 58 0.67 -4.35 -16.11
N ASP A 59 -0.02 -3.23 -16.26
CA ASP A 59 0.26 -2.15 -17.20
C ASP A 59 1.03 -0.99 -16.56
N TRP A 60 1.50 -1.14 -15.31
CA TRP A 60 2.43 -0.18 -14.74
C TRP A 60 3.76 -0.20 -15.51
N PRO A 61 4.28 1.00 -15.86
CA PRO A 61 5.58 1.10 -16.49
C PRO A 61 6.66 0.57 -15.55
N SER A 62 7.67 -0.08 -16.12
CA SER A 62 8.81 -0.62 -15.38
C SER A 62 9.59 0.43 -14.60
N GLU A 63 9.46 1.69 -15.00
CA GLU A 63 10.12 2.85 -14.43
C GLU A 63 9.34 3.42 -13.23
N PHE A 64 8.11 2.98 -12.96
CA PHE A 64 7.36 3.44 -11.79
C PHE A 64 7.55 2.50 -10.61
N LEU A 65 8.27 2.98 -9.60
CA LEU A 65 8.52 2.27 -8.35
C LEU A 65 7.40 2.55 -7.36
N CYS A 66 6.37 1.69 -7.35
CA CYS A 66 5.34 1.75 -6.32
C CYS A 66 5.89 1.25 -4.98
N SER A 67 6.21 2.16 -4.07
CA SER A 67 6.83 1.82 -2.79
C SER A 67 5.81 1.50 -1.71
N HIS A 68 4.58 2.03 -1.80
CA HIS A 68 3.57 1.87 -0.76
C HIS A 68 2.15 1.76 -1.32
N GLY A 69 1.34 0.93 -0.67
CA GLY A 69 -0.12 0.97 -0.76
C GLY A 69 -0.71 1.40 0.57
N ILE A 70 -1.75 2.23 0.54
CA ILE A 70 -2.37 2.82 1.73
C ILE A 70 -3.87 2.63 1.62
N PHE A 71 -4.50 2.02 2.63
CA PHE A 71 -5.95 1.92 2.68
C PHE A 71 -6.58 3.31 2.89
N SER A 72 -7.72 3.56 2.26
CA SER A 72 -8.57 4.69 2.62
C SER A 72 -9.14 4.50 4.02
N ASN A 73 -9.56 5.59 4.69
CA ASN A 73 -10.11 5.53 6.05
C ASN A 73 -11.36 4.64 6.20
N ASP A 74 -12.07 4.38 5.09
CA ASP A 74 -13.24 3.50 5.04
C ASP A 74 -12.91 2.07 4.61
N ASP A 75 -11.63 1.74 4.41
CA ASP A 75 -11.13 0.43 3.99
C ASP A 75 -11.63 -0.04 2.61
N LEU A 76 -12.31 0.82 1.85
CA LEU A 76 -12.90 0.47 0.55
C LEU A 76 -11.95 0.67 -0.64
N LYS A 77 -10.82 1.37 -0.44
CA LYS A 77 -9.88 1.71 -1.51
C LYS A 77 -8.45 1.54 -1.04
N ILE A 78 -7.55 1.36 -2.02
CA ILE A 78 -6.11 1.40 -1.81
C ILE A 78 -5.56 2.51 -2.70
N TYR A 79 -4.81 3.42 -2.11
CA TYR A 79 -4.01 4.42 -2.81
C TYR A 79 -2.59 3.90 -2.97
N PHE A 80 -2.03 4.05 -4.17
CA PHE A 80 -0.65 3.68 -4.44
C PHE A 80 0.23 4.93 -4.44
N VAL A 81 1.36 4.85 -3.74
CA VAL A 81 2.37 5.90 -3.67
C VAL A 81 3.66 5.31 -4.20
N GLY A 82 4.23 6.00 -5.18
CA GLY A 82 5.46 5.59 -5.84
C GLY A 82 6.19 6.76 -6.45
N GLU A 83 7.35 6.47 -7.02
CA GLU A 83 8.19 7.43 -7.70
C GLU A 83 8.62 6.91 -9.07
N TRP A 84 8.86 7.82 -10.00
CA TRP A 84 9.45 7.47 -11.28
C TRP A 84 10.97 7.39 -11.12
N TRP A 85 11.55 6.31 -11.62
CA TRP A 85 12.98 6.12 -11.72
C TRP A 85 13.46 6.59 -13.09
N GLU A 86 14.46 7.47 -13.12
CA GLU A 86 15.17 7.92 -14.33
C GLU A 86 16.40 7.06 -14.63
#